data_AF-A0A9W7BPF8-F1
#
_entry.id   AF-A0A9W7BPF8-F1
#
_cell.length_a   1.000
_cell.length_b   1.000
_cell.length_c   1.000
_cell.angle_alpha   90.00
_cell.angle_beta   90.00
_cell.angle_gamma   90.00
#
_symmetry.space_group_name_H-M   'P 1'
#
loop_
_entity.id
_entity.type
_entity.pdbx_description
1 polymer ?
#
loop_
_entity_poly.entity_id
_entity_poly.type
_entity_poly.pdbx_seq_one_letter_code
_entity_poly.pdbx_strand_id
1 'polypeptide(L)'
;MSSSDSPLTQITDLMSSSLIYLSSSSYPLAEDSYARALDLSEKTYGEAHPTTVKCLEYLSRCLKMQGKWDLSVKMLERVVSLREEMEGEDDAGMLGVYSDLEECCREMGRGEEGEGWRRRRKMVMGVMKQRIEENEQKEEKEEEVESEEEEEEGKEGFSDSEEENKDGDDGDNSNDENNEENRKRWNL
;
A
#
# COMPACT_ATOMS: atom_id res chain seq x y z
N MET A 1 -2.78 35.82 -0.61
CA MET A 1 -1.91 34.83 0.05
C MET A 1 -1.51 33.85 -1.03
N SER A 2 -0.24 33.89 -1.45
CA SER A 2 0.30 33.00 -2.47
C SER A 2 0.37 31.58 -1.88
N SER A 3 0.09 30.54 -2.67
CA SER A 3 0.20 29.14 -2.25
C SER A 3 1.60 28.72 -1.78
N SER A 4 2.60 29.62 -1.84
CA SER A 4 3.97 29.46 -1.38
C SER A 4 4.17 29.52 0.14
N ASP A 5 3.19 30.01 0.91
CA ASP A 5 3.37 30.23 2.36
C ASP A 5 2.83 29.06 3.23
N SER A 6 2.31 27.99 2.62
CA SER A 6 1.82 26.86 3.39
C SER A 6 2.97 26.13 4.11
N PRO A 7 2.86 25.83 5.41
CA PRO A 7 3.85 25.03 6.13
C PRO A 7 4.16 23.69 5.44
N LEU A 8 3.16 23.07 4.80
CA LEU A 8 3.34 21.85 4.02
C LEU A 8 4.34 22.05 2.87
N THR A 9 4.14 23.11 2.08
CA THR A 9 4.99 23.44 0.93
C THR A 9 6.42 23.70 1.37
N GLN A 10 6.61 24.44 2.47
CA GLN A 10 7.93 24.70 3.04
C GLN A 10 8.63 23.41 3.48
N ILE A 11 7.93 22.50 4.14
CA ILE A 11 8.47 21.20 4.55
C ILE A 11 8.86 20.37 3.32
N THR A 12 7.98 20.27 2.31
CA THR A 12 8.26 19.49 1.10
C THR A 12 9.41 20.07 0.30
N ASP A 13 9.57 21.40 0.26
CA ASP A 13 10.68 22.07 -0.43
C ASP A 13 12.01 21.81 0.29
N LEU A 14 12.02 21.84 1.63
CA LEU A 14 13.18 21.46 2.43
C LEU A 14 13.54 19.99 2.23
N MET A 15 12.57 19.08 2.21
CA MET A 15 12.84 17.66 1.94
C MET A 15 13.38 17.44 0.53
N SER A 16 12.81 18.11 -0.48
CA SER A 16 13.23 17.98 -1.88
C SER A 16 14.65 18.53 -2.11
N SER A 17 14.97 19.69 -1.54
CA SER A 17 16.33 20.25 -1.59
C SER A 17 17.34 19.37 -0.86
N SER A 18 16.96 18.77 0.27
CA SER A 18 17.80 17.81 0.99
C SER A 18 18.17 16.59 0.15
N LEU A 19 17.23 16.05 -0.64
CA LEU A 19 17.51 14.94 -1.56
C LEU A 19 18.53 15.33 -2.64
N ILE A 20 18.46 16.57 -3.15
CA ILE A 20 19.45 17.11 -4.09
C ILE A 20 20.83 17.25 -3.42
N TYR A 21 20.87 17.66 -2.16
CA TYR A 21 22.12 17.71 -1.40
C TYR A 21 22.71 16.31 -1.16
N LEU A 22 21.88 15.29 -0.90
CA LEU A 22 22.34 13.90 -0.79
C LEU A 22 22.94 13.39 -2.11
N SER A 23 22.28 13.64 -3.26
CA SER A 23 22.79 13.18 -4.57
C SER A 23 24.09 13.87 -4.98
N SER A 24 24.30 15.11 -4.53
CA SER A 24 25.55 15.86 -4.72
C SER A 24 26.60 15.59 -3.62
N SER A 25 26.40 14.58 -2.76
CA SER A 25 27.29 14.23 -1.63
C SER A 25 27.53 15.37 -0.63
N SER A 26 26.66 16.39 -0.63
CA SER A 26 26.71 17.54 0.28
C SER A 26 25.96 17.22 1.57
N TYR A 27 26.42 16.19 2.29
CA TYR A 27 25.71 15.64 3.46
C TYR A 27 25.41 16.66 4.59
N PRO A 28 26.30 17.60 4.95
CA PRO A 28 25.98 18.58 5.99
C PRO A 28 24.83 19.53 5.61
N LEU A 29 24.70 19.89 4.33
CA LEU A 29 23.59 20.72 3.84
C LEU A 29 22.28 19.94 3.83
N ALA A 30 22.34 18.64 3.49
CA ALA A 30 21.20 17.75 3.58
C ALA A 30 20.72 17.58 5.03
N GLU A 31 21.65 17.40 5.98
CA GLU A 31 21.34 17.29 7.41
C GLU A 31 20.66 18.55 7.95
N ASP A 32 21.20 19.74 7.67
CA ASP A 32 20.57 21.01 8.09
C ASP A 32 19.16 21.15 7.51
N SER A 33 19.01 20.85 6.22
CA SER A 33 17.73 20.99 5.53
C SER A 33 16.68 19.99 6.05
N TYR A 34 17.06 18.73 6.31
CA TYR A 34 16.17 17.75 6.94
C TYR A 34 15.85 18.10 8.40
N ALA A 35 16.82 18.60 9.17
CA ALA A 35 16.59 19.01 10.55
C ALA A 35 15.59 20.19 10.63
N ARG A 36 15.68 21.14 9.71
CA ARG A 36 14.71 22.24 9.58
C ARG A 36 13.33 21.75 9.15
N ALA A 37 13.27 20.80 8.21
CA ALA A 37 12.02 20.17 7.80
C ALA A 37 11.35 19.46 8.99
N LEU A 38 12.15 18.73 9.79
CA LEU A 38 11.70 18.05 11.00
C LEU A 38 11.12 19.04 12.02
N ASP A 39 11.87 20.06 12.42
CA ASP A 39 11.43 21.07 13.39
C ASP A 39 10.13 21.78 12.94
N LEU A 40 10.02 22.11 11.65
CA LEU A 40 8.81 22.71 11.10
C LEU A 40 7.64 21.72 11.10
N SER A 41 7.89 20.45 10.76
CA SER A 41 6.86 19.40 10.76
C SER A 41 6.32 19.11 12.15
N GLU A 42 7.19 19.05 13.17
CA GLU A 42 6.80 18.85 14.57
C GLU A 42 5.94 20.01 15.07
N LYS A 43 6.33 21.26 14.78
CA LYS A 43 5.57 22.45 15.18
C LYS A 43 4.22 22.56 14.49
N THR A 44 4.12 22.08 13.26
CA THR A 44 2.90 22.22 12.44
C THR A 44 1.91 21.10 12.68
N TYR A 45 2.40 19.86 12.74
CA TYR A 45 1.57 18.65 12.73
C TYR A 45 1.69 17.79 14.00
N GLY A 46 2.70 18.05 14.83
CA GLY A 46 3.04 17.21 15.98
C GLY A 46 3.99 16.06 15.63
N GLU A 47 4.41 15.35 16.67
CA GLU A 47 5.45 14.32 16.57
C GLU A 47 4.97 13.05 15.85
N ALA A 48 3.75 12.61 16.13
CA ALA A 48 3.15 11.40 15.56
C ALA A 48 2.50 11.61 14.18
N HIS A 49 2.85 12.68 13.46
CA HIS A 49 2.32 12.90 12.11
C HIS A 49 3.18 12.14 11.07
N PRO A 50 2.57 11.49 10.04
CA PRO A 50 3.33 10.75 9.03
C PRO A 50 4.44 11.56 8.34
N THR A 51 4.23 12.87 8.13
CA THR A 51 5.26 13.77 7.57
C THR A 51 6.46 13.94 8.51
N THR A 52 6.21 14.04 9.82
CA THR A 52 7.25 14.16 10.84
C THR A 52 8.08 12.88 10.93
N VAL A 53 7.41 11.73 10.93
CA VAL A 53 8.05 10.41 10.89
C VAL A 53 8.93 10.27 9.65
N LYS A 54 8.44 10.67 8.47
CA LYS A 54 9.26 10.67 7.25
C LYS A 54 10.49 11.58 7.37
N CYS A 55 10.36 12.76 7.97
CA CYS A 55 11.52 13.65 8.18
C CYS A 55 12.58 13.00 9.07
N LEU A 56 12.18 12.29 10.14
CA LEU A 56 13.08 11.52 10.99
C LEU A 56 13.81 10.42 10.22
N GLU A 57 13.10 9.64 9.39
CA GLU A 57 13.68 8.58 8.57
C GLU A 57 14.71 9.12 7.57
N TYR A 58 14.43 10.25 6.90
CA TYR A 58 15.38 10.82 5.96
C TYR A 58 16.60 11.44 6.65
N LEU A 59 16.40 12.10 7.79
CA LEU A 59 17.49 12.61 8.61
C LEU A 59 18.39 11.47 9.09
N SER A 60 17.82 10.36 9.56
CA SER A 60 18.58 9.20 10.02
C SER A 60 19.44 8.61 8.90
N ARG A 61 18.90 8.51 7.68
CA ARG A 61 19.65 8.05 6.50
C ARG A 61 20.79 9.01 6.15
N CYS A 62 20.56 10.32 6.22
CA CYS A 62 21.62 11.31 6.00
C CYS A 62 22.75 11.17 7.02
N LEU A 63 22.41 11.02 8.30
CA LEU A 63 23.37 10.80 9.38
C LEU A 63 24.16 9.49 9.17
N LYS A 64 23.48 8.44 8.72
CA LYS A 64 24.08 7.14 8.37
C LYS A 64 25.15 7.30 7.29
N MET A 65 24.85 8.03 6.22
CA MET A 65 25.79 8.30 5.12
C MET A 65 27.02 9.12 5.57
N GLN A 66 26.91 9.86 6.66
CA GLN A 66 28.03 10.59 7.28
C GLN A 66 28.82 9.76 8.29
N GLY A 67 28.43 8.52 8.56
CA GLY A 67 29.01 7.70 9.62
C GLY A 67 28.63 8.15 11.04
N LYS A 68 27.59 9.00 11.18
CA LYS A 68 27.05 9.44 12.47
C LYS A 68 26.05 8.41 13.01
N TRP A 69 26.52 7.19 13.23
CA TRP A 69 25.68 6.02 13.56
C TRP A 69 24.85 6.21 14.84
N ASP A 70 25.43 6.77 15.90
CA ASP A 70 24.72 7.01 17.18
C ASP A 70 23.51 7.94 17.02
N LEU A 71 23.66 9.00 16.21
CA LEU A 71 22.57 9.94 15.95
C LEU A 71 21.52 9.30 15.05
N SER A 72 21.94 8.51 14.06
CA SER A 72 21.02 7.76 13.19
C SER A 72 20.15 6.80 14.00
N VAL A 73 20.74 6.04 14.93
CA VAL A 73 19.98 5.14 15.83
C VAL A 73 18.96 5.89 16.66
N LYS A 74 19.33 7.03 17.27
CA LYS A 74 18.37 7.83 18.05
C LYS A 74 17.16 8.29 17.21
N MET A 75 17.39 8.68 15.96
CA MET A 75 16.30 9.08 15.06
C MET A 75 15.42 7.88 14.69
N LEU A 76 16.01 6.73 14.38
CA LEU A 76 15.29 5.51 14.01
C LEU A 76 14.52 4.89 15.19
N GLU A 77 15.08 4.89 16.40
CA GLU A 77 14.38 4.46 17.61
C GLU A 77 13.14 5.31 17.86
N ARG A 78 13.24 6.63 17.63
CA ARG A 78 12.08 7.52 17.70
C ARG A 78 11.04 7.21 16.63
N VAL A 79 11.45 6.87 15.40
CA VAL A 79 10.54 6.40 14.34
C VAL A 79 9.81 5.13 14.78
N VAL A 80 10.52 4.17 15.38
CA VAL A 80 9.93 2.94 15.90
C VAL A 80 8.87 3.27 16.94
N SER A 81 9.20 4.05 17.98
CA SER A 81 8.24 4.44 19.01
C SER A 81 6.98 5.12 18.44
N LEU A 82 7.16 6.09 17.54
CA LEU A 82 6.02 6.82 16.96
C LEU A 82 5.13 5.93 16.10
N ARG A 83 5.72 5.06 15.27
CA ARG A 83 4.93 4.16 14.41
C ARG A 83 4.27 3.04 15.21
N GLU A 84 4.91 2.52 16.25
CA GLU A 84 4.28 1.57 17.18
C GLU A 84 3.03 2.17 17.84
N GLU A 85 3.06 3.46 18.20
CA GLU A 85 1.90 4.18 18.73
C GLU A 85 0.79 4.45 17.69
N MET A 86 1.16 4.69 16.43
CA MET A 86 0.20 5.06 15.37
C MET A 86 -0.47 3.87 14.69
N GLU A 87 0.32 2.86 14.32
CA GLU A 87 -0.04 1.83 13.32
C GLU A 87 0.12 0.40 13.88
N GLY A 88 0.76 0.25 15.05
CA GLY A 88 1.12 -1.04 15.65
C GLY A 88 2.48 -1.59 15.14
N GLU A 89 2.99 -2.67 15.76
CA GLU A 89 4.34 -3.21 15.50
C GLU A 89 4.53 -3.86 14.10
N ASP A 90 3.45 -4.12 13.34
CA ASP A 90 3.43 -5.05 12.20
C ASP A 90 3.22 -4.40 10.80
N ASP A 91 3.78 -3.20 10.57
CA ASP A 91 3.73 -2.54 9.25
C ASP A 91 4.98 -2.83 8.38
N ALA A 92 4.77 -2.94 7.06
CA ALA A 92 5.81 -3.21 6.07
C ALA A 92 6.83 -2.07 5.99
N GLY A 93 6.42 -0.85 6.32
CA GLY A 93 7.30 0.31 6.43
C GLY A 93 8.42 0.12 7.46
N MET A 94 8.20 -0.69 8.50
CA MET A 94 9.19 -0.91 9.57
C MET A 94 10.37 -1.78 9.14
N LEU A 95 10.23 -2.56 8.06
CA LEU A 95 11.31 -3.45 7.58
C LEU A 95 12.58 -2.67 7.23
N GLY A 96 12.41 -1.50 6.59
CA GLY A 96 13.53 -0.60 6.27
C GLY A 96 14.17 -0.02 7.53
N VAL A 97 13.34 0.47 8.46
CA VAL A 97 13.78 1.06 9.74
C VAL A 97 14.58 0.06 10.57
N TYR A 98 14.09 -1.17 10.73
CA TYR A 98 14.82 -2.22 11.47
C TYR A 98 16.11 -2.64 10.76
N SER A 99 16.13 -2.62 9.42
CA SER A 99 17.34 -2.92 8.66
C SER A 99 18.42 -1.85 8.87
N ASP A 100 18.02 -0.57 8.87
CA ASP A 100 18.93 0.54 9.11
C ASP A 100 19.43 0.55 10.56
N LEU A 101 18.57 0.22 11.54
CA LEU A 101 18.97 0.03 12.94
C LEU A 101 19.97 -1.11 13.12
N GLU A 102 19.74 -2.26 12.48
CA GLU A 102 20.68 -3.39 12.51
C GLU A 102 22.05 -2.98 11.96
N GLU A 103 22.08 -2.30 10.81
CA GLU A 103 23.30 -1.83 10.19
C GLU A 103 24.04 -0.84 11.10
N CYS A 104 23.35 0.17 11.62
CA CYS A 104 23.98 1.14 12.52
C CYS A 104 24.50 0.48 13.80
N CYS A 105 23.76 -0.46 14.39
CA CYS A 105 24.22 -1.21 15.57
C CYS A 105 25.46 -2.05 15.27
N ARG A 106 25.53 -2.67 14.08
CA ARG A 106 26.70 -3.43 13.64
C ARG A 106 27.94 -2.55 13.50
N GLU A 107 27.81 -1.38 12.86
CA GLU A 107 28.94 -0.45 12.69
C GLU A 107 29.43 0.13 14.03
N MET A 108 28.55 0.26 15.02
CA MET A 108 28.93 0.66 16.38
C MET A 108 29.47 -0.49 17.25
N GLY A 109 29.45 -1.73 16.77
CA GLY A 109 29.83 -2.91 17.57
C GLY A 109 28.79 -3.33 18.63
N ARG A 110 27.57 -2.79 18.58
CA ARG A 110 26.44 -3.11 19.49
C ARG A 110 25.69 -4.34 18.98
N GLY A 111 26.34 -5.50 19.03
CA GLY A 111 25.83 -6.74 18.44
C GLY A 111 24.48 -7.21 19.01
N GLU A 112 24.31 -7.19 20.34
CA GLU A 112 23.07 -7.67 20.99
C GLU A 112 21.84 -6.84 20.58
N GLU A 113 22.00 -5.52 20.46
CA GLU A 113 20.92 -4.64 20.01
C GLU A 113 20.59 -4.84 18.54
N GLY A 114 21.62 -4.97 17.70
CA GLY A 114 21.44 -5.30 16.29
C GLY A 114 20.69 -6.63 16.10
N GLU A 115 20.95 -7.62 16.94
CA GLU A 115 20.20 -8.88 16.96
C GLU A 115 18.75 -8.70 17.42
N GLY A 116 18.50 -7.80 18.37
CA GLY A 116 17.15 -7.41 18.77
C GLY A 116 16.33 -6.87 17.59
N TRP A 117 16.88 -5.90 16.87
CA TRP A 117 16.25 -5.32 15.67
C TRP A 117 16.06 -6.34 14.54
N ARG A 118 17.05 -7.23 14.33
CA ARG A 118 16.93 -8.33 13.37
C ARG A 118 15.77 -9.27 13.73
N ARG A 119 15.56 -9.57 15.02
CA ARG A 119 14.45 -10.40 15.49
C ARG A 119 13.10 -9.76 15.18
N ARG A 120 12.94 -8.47 15.50
CA ARG A 120 11.73 -7.70 15.16
C ARG A 120 11.46 -7.70 13.66
N ARG A 121 12.48 -7.41 12.83
CA ARG A 121 12.34 -7.47 11.37
C ARG A 121 11.86 -8.84 10.87
N LYS A 122 12.39 -9.94 11.43
CA LYS A 122 11.96 -11.31 11.08
C LYS A 122 10.52 -11.60 11.49
N MET A 123 10.07 -11.09 12.63
CA MET A 123 8.69 -11.25 13.09
C MET A 123 7.72 -10.59 12.11
N VAL A 124 7.96 -9.33 11.75
CA VAL A 124 7.14 -8.59 10.78
C VAL A 124 7.10 -9.30 9.42
N MET A 125 8.24 -9.77 8.91
CA MET A 125 8.28 -10.57 7.69
C MET A 125 7.46 -11.86 7.79
N GLY A 126 7.47 -12.52 8.95
CA GLY A 126 6.71 -13.74 9.20
C GLY A 126 5.20 -13.49 9.17
N VAL A 127 4.74 -12.43 9.85
CA VAL A 127 3.32 -12.02 9.85
C VAL A 127 2.85 -11.68 8.43
N MET A 128 3.66 -10.95 7.67
CA MET A 128 3.32 -10.62 6.27
C MET A 128 3.22 -11.84 5.39
N LYS A 129 4.15 -12.79 5.56
CA LYS A 129 4.11 -14.05 4.81
C LYS A 129 2.84 -14.84 5.13
N GLN A 130 2.43 -14.90 6.39
CA GLN A 130 1.18 -15.55 6.80
C GLN A 130 -0.05 -14.87 6.21
N ARG A 131 -0.12 -13.53 6.25
CA ARG A 131 -1.23 -12.76 5.65
C ARG A 131 -1.35 -12.98 4.15
N ILE A 132 -0.23 -13.12 3.43
CA ILE A 132 -0.23 -13.42 2.00
C ILE A 132 -0.81 -14.81 1.76
N GLU A 133 -0.33 -15.82 2.50
CA GLU A 133 -0.80 -17.20 2.37
C GLU A 133 -2.28 -17.35 2.75
N GLU A 134 -2.75 -16.61 3.77
CA GLU A 134 -4.17 -16.55 4.14
C GLU A 134 -5.05 -15.89 3.06
N ASN A 135 -4.55 -14.84 2.40
CA ASN A 135 -5.26 -14.20 1.30
C ASN A 135 -5.33 -15.11 0.07
N GLU A 136 -4.24 -15.80 -0.28
CA GLU A 136 -4.22 -16.78 -1.38
C GLU A 136 -5.25 -17.90 -1.16
N GLN A 137 -5.28 -18.50 0.03
CA GLN A 137 -6.28 -19.52 0.38
C GLN A 137 -7.72 -19.00 0.39
N LYS A 138 -7.90 -17.69 0.62
CA LYS A 138 -9.21 -17.06 0.63
C LYS A 138 -9.70 -16.82 -0.81
N GLU A 139 -8.83 -16.34 -1.69
CA GLU A 139 -9.12 -16.18 -3.12
C GLU A 139 -9.48 -17.53 -3.76
N GLU A 140 -8.72 -18.59 -3.47
CA GLU A 140 -9.02 -19.95 -3.95
C GLU A 140 -10.43 -20.42 -3.52
N LYS A 141 -10.83 -20.12 -2.28
CA LYS A 141 -12.18 -20.48 -1.78
C LYS A 141 -13.29 -19.62 -2.36
N GLU A 142 -13.03 -18.34 -2.62
CA GLU A 142 -14.01 -17.45 -3.27
C GLU A 142 -14.24 -17.88 -4.72
N GLU A 143 -13.19 -18.26 -5.46
CA GLU A 143 -13.30 -18.83 -6.81
C GLU A 143 -14.04 -20.17 -6.84
N GLU A 144 -13.80 -21.06 -5.85
CA GLU A 144 -14.54 -22.31 -5.72
C GLU A 144 -16.04 -22.08 -5.48
N VAL A 145 -16.41 -21.16 -4.57
CA VAL A 145 -17.82 -20.83 -4.29
C VAL A 145 -18.52 -20.21 -5.50
N GLU A 146 -17.88 -19.27 -6.21
CA GLU A 146 -18.45 -18.70 -7.44
C GLU A 146 -18.71 -19.78 -8.51
N SER A 147 -17.81 -20.76 -8.63
CA SER A 147 -17.99 -21.87 -9.57
C SER A 147 -19.14 -22.82 -9.20
N GLU A 148 -19.38 -23.05 -7.90
CA GLU A 148 -20.49 -23.86 -7.40
C GLU A 148 -21.85 -23.14 -7.58
N GLU A 149 -21.90 -21.82 -7.37
CA GLU A 149 -23.10 -21.00 -7.59
C GLU A 149 -23.51 -20.97 -9.08
N GLU A 150 -22.56 -20.81 -10.01
CA GLU A 150 -22.82 -20.89 -11.46
C GLU A 150 -23.35 -22.26 -11.89
N GLU A 151 -22.86 -23.35 -11.27
CA GLU A 151 -23.35 -24.70 -11.53
C GLU A 151 -24.77 -24.94 -11.00
N GLU A 152 -25.16 -24.35 -9.88
CA GLU A 152 -26.52 -24.44 -9.35
C GLU A 152 -27.52 -23.60 -10.17
N GLU A 153 -27.17 -22.36 -10.54
CA GLU A 153 -28.01 -21.53 -11.41
C GLU A 153 -28.23 -22.17 -12.79
N GLY A 154 -27.21 -22.84 -13.33
CA GLY A 154 -27.31 -23.62 -14.56
C GLY A 154 -28.24 -24.83 -14.47
N LYS A 155 -28.44 -25.39 -13.27
CA LYS A 155 -29.35 -26.52 -13.01
C LYS A 155 -30.79 -26.06 -12.78
N GLU A 156 -31.00 -24.90 -12.14
CA GLU A 156 -32.35 -24.31 -11.96
C GLU A 156 -32.94 -23.76 -13.27
N GLY A 157 -32.12 -23.28 -14.20
CA GLY A 157 -32.58 -22.80 -15.51
C GLY A 157 -33.12 -23.87 -16.48
N PHE A 158 -32.99 -25.16 -16.15
CA PHE A 158 -33.36 -26.27 -17.04
C PHE A 158 -34.68 -26.97 -16.67
N SER A 159 -35.31 -26.66 -15.53
CA SER A 159 -36.49 -27.41 -15.05
C SER A 159 -37.85 -26.95 -15.59
N ASP A 160 -37.94 -25.85 -16.34
CA ASP A 160 -39.24 -25.23 -16.71
C ASP A 160 -39.68 -25.42 -18.17
N SER A 161 -39.08 -26.36 -18.94
CA SER A 161 -39.34 -26.50 -20.39
C SER A 161 -40.14 -27.73 -20.84
N GLU A 162 -40.59 -28.61 -19.94
CA GLU A 162 -41.32 -29.83 -20.31
C GLU A 162 -42.75 -29.84 -19.77
N GLU A 163 -43.60 -28.91 -20.20
CA GLU A 163 -45.03 -29.19 -20.27
C GLU A 163 -45.66 -28.51 -21.48
N GLU A 164 -46.59 -29.22 -22.11
CA GLU A 164 -47.38 -28.84 -23.28
C GLU A 164 -46.73 -29.05 -24.65
N ASN A 165 -46.91 -30.26 -25.20
CA ASN A 165 -47.37 -30.42 -26.57
C ASN A 165 -47.98 -31.82 -26.76
N LYS A 166 -49.27 -31.93 -26.41
CA LYS A 166 -50.17 -32.92 -26.98
C LYS A 166 -51.39 -32.23 -27.54
N ASP A 167 -51.75 -32.70 -28.73
CA ASP A 167 -53.06 -32.60 -29.39
C ASP A 167 -53.28 -31.46 -30.38
N GLY A 168 -53.84 -31.83 -31.54
CA GLY A 168 -54.58 -30.95 -32.45
C GLY A 168 -53.87 -30.66 -33.77
N ASP A 169 -54.02 -31.46 -34.82
CA ASP A 169 -55.18 -31.54 -35.72
C ASP A 169 -55.15 -30.48 -36.84
N ASP A 170 -55.24 -31.04 -38.05
CA ASP A 170 -55.60 -30.56 -39.38
C ASP A 170 -55.84 -29.06 -39.67
N GLY A 171 -55.41 -28.67 -40.87
CA GLY A 171 -56.28 -27.89 -41.75
C GLY A 171 -55.85 -26.47 -42.13
N ASP A 172 -55.26 -26.40 -43.32
CA ASP A 172 -55.67 -25.50 -44.42
C ASP A 172 -55.51 -23.96 -44.33
N ASN A 173 -55.04 -23.44 -45.47
CA ASN A 173 -55.53 -22.25 -46.17
C ASN A 173 -54.99 -20.83 -45.86
N SER A 174 -54.38 -20.30 -46.92
CA SER A 174 -54.53 -18.93 -47.49
C SER A 174 -53.85 -17.70 -46.88
N ASN A 175 -53.17 -17.02 -47.81
CA ASN A 175 -53.16 -15.58 -48.10
C ASN A 175 -52.31 -14.59 -47.28
N ASP A 176 -51.41 -13.98 -48.07
CA ASP A 176 -51.24 -12.54 -48.27
C ASP A 176 -50.69 -11.62 -47.16
N GLU A 177 -49.65 -10.90 -47.61
CA GLU A 177 -49.41 -9.47 -47.37
C GLU A 177 -49.25 -9.01 -45.91
N ASN A 178 -48.02 -8.74 -45.47
CA ASN A 178 -47.59 -7.34 -45.31
C ASN A 178 -46.13 -7.15 -44.85
N ASN A 179 -45.47 -6.24 -45.57
CA ASN A 179 -44.72 -5.11 -45.03
C ASN A 179 -43.40 -5.36 -44.27
N GLU A 180 -42.38 -5.70 -45.06
CA GLU A 180 -41.22 -4.84 -45.35
C GLU A 180 -41.03 -3.51 -44.56
N GLU A 181 -40.98 -3.52 -43.21
CA GLU A 181 -40.67 -2.28 -42.49
C GLU A 181 -40.10 -2.49 -41.07
N ASN A 182 -38.87 -3.03 -40.93
CA ASN A 182 -37.94 -2.55 -39.87
C ASN A 182 -36.49 -3.04 -39.95
N ARG A 183 -35.98 -3.32 -41.16
CA ARG A 183 -34.58 -3.74 -41.33
C ARG A 183 -33.62 -2.54 -41.40
N LYS A 184 -33.73 -1.56 -40.50
CA LYS A 184 -32.73 -0.46 -40.33
C LYS A 184 -32.78 0.15 -38.93
N ARG A 185 -32.22 -0.53 -37.91
CA ARG A 185 -31.89 0.14 -36.65
C ARG A 185 -30.73 -0.49 -35.88
N TRP A 186 -29.57 -0.69 -36.52
CA TRP A 186 -28.29 -0.83 -35.81
C TRP A 186 -27.16 -0.35 -36.73
N ASN A 187 -26.73 0.91 -36.53
CA ASN A 187 -25.38 1.43 -36.79
C ASN A 187 -25.39 2.96 -36.62
N LEU A 188 -25.19 3.41 -35.38
CA LEU A 188 -24.44 4.62 -35.04
C LEU A 188 -23.91 4.46 -33.62
#